data_AF-A0A351JPL4-F1
#
_entry.id   AF-A0A351JPL4-F1
#
_cell.length_a   1.000
_cell.length_b   1.000
_cell.length_c   1.000
_cell.angle_alpha   90.00
_cell.angle_beta   90.00
_cell.angle_gamma   90.00
#
_symmetry.space_group_name_H-M   'P 1'
#
loop_
_entity.id
_entity.type
_entity.pdbx_description
1 polymer ?
#
loop_
_entity_poly.entity_id
_entity_poly.type
_entity_poly.pdbx_seq_one_letter_code
_entity_poly.pdbx_strand_id
1 'polypeptide(L)'
;MSEPTRGVAPLESGPIPEITEGELCEKEPNREFRKKIIQRYKELMDAALPFADPKKVNGLVASMRELATAQIESEKKRAHTDPLTGALSREGCAYKFEEAIDILETVGVDDECVVIIEFDIDKFKAINDDPNRGHDVADTIMKDLVKEIQERIRHSDGVARKGGDEFSIVLSNVKQSRVADLVLELQNIINTVDDHTHTGETIAVTGGYRMITKADIAHMRQEGKTEQIYEEMSNQADFAAVYQKINGPGTIVAYAPDLKPDLSSWENRMDWATKIVDRELKRRTGELNGILQRLYRSQHNEEDPLPEELIDAELSADALSKTRDEFIEAVVGLLNVQYGTAPKAK
;
A
#
# COMPACT_ATOMS: atom_id res chain seq x y z
N MET A 1 41.35 27.21 58.20
CA MET A 1 41.49 26.42 56.95
C MET A 1 40.22 26.62 56.17
N SER A 2 40.26 27.51 55.19
CA SER A 2 39.13 27.95 54.39
C SER A 2 39.56 27.81 52.93
N GLU A 3 38.96 26.87 52.22
CA GLU A 3 39.20 26.63 50.79
C GLU A 3 38.64 27.78 49.94
N PRO A 4 39.25 28.08 48.78
CA PRO A 4 38.81 29.17 47.92
C PRO A 4 37.64 28.73 47.05
N THR A 5 36.58 29.54 47.05
CA THR A 5 35.48 29.51 46.08
C THR A 5 36.02 29.73 44.67
N ARG A 6 36.00 28.68 43.83
CA ARG A 6 36.13 28.83 42.37
C ARG A 6 34.88 29.53 41.84
N GLY A 7 35.03 30.77 41.41
CA GLY A 7 34.01 31.49 40.66
C GLY A 7 33.66 30.73 39.38
N VAL A 8 32.39 30.36 39.24
CA VAL A 8 31.82 29.94 37.97
C VAL A 8 31.69 31.20 37.12
N ALA A 9 32.35 31.24 35.96
CA ALA A 9 32.23 32.34 35.02
C ALA A 9 30.75 32.52 34.63
N PRO A 10 30.26 33.76 34.42
CA PRO A 10 28.94 33.95 33.83
C PRO A 10 28.92 33.26 32.47
N LEU A 11 27.97 32.34 32.26
CA LEU A 11 27.63 31.90 30.91
C LEU A 11 27.14 33.14 30.18
N GLU A 12 27.93 33.64 29.24
CA GLU A 12 27.50 34.72 28.36
C GLU A 12 26.15 34.32 27.76
N SER A 13 25.12 35.09 28.11
CA SER A 13 23.82 35.01 27.49
C SER A 13 23.99 35.48 26.05
N GLY A 14 24.33 34.53 25.17
CA GLY A 14 24.22 34.74 23.74
C GLY A 14 22.79 35.20 23.43
N PRO A 15 22.60 36.07 22.42
CA PRO A 15 21.27 36.49 22.03
C PRO A 15 20.42 35.25 21.76
N ILE A 16 19.18 35.26 22.26
CA ILE A 16 18.17 34.27 21.89
C ILE A 16 18.12 34.27 20.35
N PRO A 17 18.28 33.13 19.67
CA PRO A 17 18.27 33.12 18.22
C PRO A 17 16.93 33.68 17.75
N GLU A 18 16.99 34.81 17.05
CA GLU A 18 15.83 35.43 16.45
C GLU A 18 15.51 34.63 15.20
N ILE A 19 14.60 33.65 15.34
CA ILE A 19 14.10 32.89 14.19
C ILE A 19 13.29 33.87 13.35
N THR A 20 13.92 34.40 12.30
CA THR A 20 13.24 35.25 11.32
C THR A 20 12.27 34.40 10.51
N GLU A 21 11.14 34.98 10.09
CA GLU A 21 10.05 34.30 9.34
C GLU A 21 10.54 33.50 8.13
N GLY A 22 11.74 33.78 7.62
CA GLY A 22 12.37 33.08 6.49
C GLY A 22 13.00 31.71 6.81
N GLU A 23 13.37 31.41 8.06
CA GLU A 23 13.98 30.09 8.40
C GLU A 23 12.92 28.98 8.58
N LEU A 24 11.64 29.33 8.54
CA LEU A 24 10.50 28.40 8.72
C LEU A 24 9.61 28.28 7.47
N CYS A 25 9.99 28.82 6.32
CA CYS A 25 9.08 28.84 5.19
C CYS A 25 9.75 28.90 3.82
N GLU A 26 9.90 27.74 3.18
CA GLU A 26 9.47 27.58 1.79
C GLU A 26 8.81 26.20 1.66
N LYS A 27 7.57 26.17 1.11
CA LYS A 27 6.65 25.04 0.92
C LYS A 27 5.62 24.85 2.07
N GLU A 28 4.43 25.42 1.88
CA GLU A 28 3.25 25.21 2.75
C GLU A 28 2.51 23.94 2.33
N PRO A 29 2.15 23.09 3.31
CA PRO A 29 0.78 22.87 3.81
C PRO A 29 0.43 23.53 5.10
N ASN A 30 -0.84 23.48 5.49
CA ASN A 30 -1.26 23.73 6.87
C ASN A 30 -1.27 25.20 7.33
N ARG A 31 -1.84 26.11 6.53
CA ARG A 31 -2.10 27.53 6.90
C ARG A 31 -2.96 27.70 8.17
N GLU A 32 -3.96 26.85 8.39
CA GLU A 32 -4.82 26.93 9.58
C GLU A 32 -4.14 26.39 10.84
N PHE A 33 -3.32 25.34 10.68
CA PHE A 33 -2.53 24.76 11.75
C PHE A 33 -1.33 25.65 12.12
N ARG A 34 -0.67 26.28 11.14
CA ARG A 34 0.31 27.36 11.37
C ARG A 34 -0.32 28.51 12.16
N LYS A 35 -1.54 28.94 11.82
CA LYS A 35 -2.27 29.94 12.61
C LYS A 35 -2.52 29.47 14.05
N LYS A 36 -2.93 28.22 14.27
CA LYS A 36 -3.16 27.67 15.62
C LYS A 36 -1.85 27.54 16.42
N ILE A 37 -0.76 27.10 15.80
CA ILE A 37 0.57 27.03 16.43
C ILE A 37 1.10 28.42 16.75
N ILE A 38 1.05 29.36 15.80
CA ILE A 38 1.53 30.73 15.99
C ILE A 38 0.70 31.44 17.07
N GLN A 39 -0.62 31.25 17.07
CA GLN A 39 -1.51 31.81 18.08
C GLN A 39 -1.21 31.22 19.46
N ARG A 40 -1.03 29.89 19.55
CA ARG A 40 -0.69 29.22 20.81
C ARG A 40 0.70 29.58 21.32
N TYR A 41 1.65 29.75 20.40
CA TYR A 41 3.01 30.22 20.67
C TYR A 41 3.00 31.65 21.22
N LYS A 42 2.21 32.56 20.62
CA LYS A 42 2.04 33.94 21.12
C LYS A 42 1.42 33.97 22.51
N GLU A 43 0.33 33.24 22.73
CA GLU A 43 -0.33 33.14 24.04
C GLU A 43 0.60 32.61 25.15
N LEU A 44 1.47 31.65 24.81
CA LEU A 44 2.39 31.02 25.75
C LEU A 44 3.66 31.84 25.96
N MET A 45 4.16 32.53 24.93
CA MET A 45 5.25 33.50 25.02
C MET A 45 4.85 34.68 25.90
N ASP A 46 3.63 35.21 25.72
CA ASP A 46 3.08 36.27 26.57
C ASP A 46 2.91 35.80 28.02
N ALA A 47 2.59 34.52 28.25
CA ALA A 47 2.56 33.92 29.57
C ALA A 47 3.94 33.62 30.18
N ALA A 48 4.97 33.40 29.35
CA ALA A 48 6.34 33.04 29.77
C ALA A 48 7.27 34.26 29.91
N LEU A 49 6.94 35.39 29.28
CA LEU A 49 7.69 36.65 29.29
C LEU A 49 8.04 37.19 30.70
N PRO A 50 7.23 36.98 31.77
CA PRO A 50 7.62 37.42 33.11
C PRO A 50 8.50 36.42 33.90
N PHE A 51 8.67 35.17 33.43
CA PHE A 51 9.37 34.12 34.19
C PHE A 51 10.17 33.18 33.27
N ALA A 52 11.25 33.70 32.70
CA ALA A 52 12.24 32.90 31.99
C ALA A 52 13.06 32.03 32.97
N ASP A 53 12.43 30.99 33.53
CA ASP A 53 13.16 29.84 34.09
C ASP A 53 13.52 28.89 32.92
N PRO A 54 14.81 28.71 32.60
CA PRO A 54 15.27 27.85 31.50
C PRO A 54 14.72 26.43 31.56
N LYS A 55 14.40 25.90 32.75
CA LYS A 55 13.80 24.56 32.90
C LYS A 55 12.37 24.49 32.36
N LYS A 56 11.59 25.57 32.51
CA LYS A 56 10.21 25.62 31.99
C LYS A 56 10.18 25.79 30.47
N VAL A 57 11.10 26.57 29.91
CA VAL A 57 11.26 26.72 28.45
C VAL A 57 11.68 25.40 27.81
N ASN A 58 12.65 24.68 28.41
CA ASN A 58 13.07 23.36 27.90
C ASN A 58 11.96 22.30 28.01
N GLY A 59 11.18 22.28 29.08
CA GLY A 59 10.02 21.39 29.21
C GLY A 59 8.94 21.67 28.17
N LEU A 60 8.75 22.94 27.80
CA LEU A 60 7.80 23.35 26.77
C LEU A 60 8.25 22.93 25.36
N VAL A 61 9.53 23.11 25.03
CA VAL A 61 10.10 22.68 23.74
C VAL A 61 10.02 21.16 23.58
N ALA A 62 10.27 20.40 24.66
CA ALA A 62 10.11 18.94 24.65
C ALA A 62 8.64 18.53 24.38
N SER A 63 7.68 19.16 25.05
CA SER A 63 6.24 18.89 24.85
C SER A 63 5.77 19.26 23.43
N MET A 64 6.32 20.33 22.85
CA MET A 64 6.03 20.73 21.45
C MET A 64 6.59 19.73 20.43
N ARG A 65 7.80 19.20 20.68
CA ARG A 65 8.35 18.12 19.84
C ARG A 65 7.51 16.86 19.92
N GLU A 66 7.12 16.44 21.13
CA GLU A 66 6.25 15.27 21.31
C GLU A 66 4.91 15.43 20.59
N LEU A 67 4.26 16.59 20.67
CA LEU A 67 3.01 16.86 19.96
C LEU A 67 3.20 16.88 18.44
N ALA A 68 4.26 17.49 17.93
CA ALA A 68 4.55 17.50 16.50
C ALA A 68 4.85 16.09 15.97
N THR A 69 5.63 15.29 16.70
CA THR A 69 5.91 13.89 16.36
C THR A 69 4.64 13.05 16.39
N ALA A 70 3.80 13.18 17.43
CA ALA A 70 2.53 12.45 17.52
C ALA A 70 1.56 12.82 16.39
N GLN A 71 1.54 14.09 15.97
CA GLN A 71 0.71 14.55 14.87
C GLN A 71 1.18 13.97 13.53
N ILE A 72 2.49 14.03 13.25
CA ILE A 72 3.12 13.41 12.06
C ILE A 72 2.87 11.90 12.04
N GLU A 73 2.96 11.22 13.18
CA GLU A 73 2.63 9.79 13.28
C GLU A 73 1.15 9.51 13.03
N SER A 74 0.25 10.39 13.51
CA SER A 74 -1.20 10.25 13.25
C SER A 74 -1.54 10.48 11.77
N GLU A 75 -0.86 11.42 11.12
CA GLU A 75 -1.02 11.75 9.70
C GLU A 75 -0.48 10.62 8.83
N LYS A 76 0.69 10.07 9.18
CA LYS A 76 1.23 8.85 8.55
C LYS A 76 0.30 7.64 8.72
N LYS A 77 -0.27 7.43 9.91
CA LYS A 77 -1.25 6.35 10.13
C LYS A 77 -2.49 6.51 9.26
N ARG A 78 -2.99 7.74 9.07
CA ARG A 78 -4.13 8.03 8.19
C ARG A 78 -3.80 7.82 6.71
N ALA A 79 -2.57 8.16 6.29
CA ALA A 79 -2.13 7.92 4.92
C ALA A 79 -1.93 6.42 4.61
N HIS A 80 -1.62 5.60 5.62
CA HIS A 80 -1.34 4.17 5.48
C HIS A 80 -2.55 3.27 5.71
N THR A 81 -3.76 3.81 5.92
CA THR A 81 -4.95 3.03 6.25
C THR A 81 -6.08 3.32 5.27
N ASP A 82 -6.75 2.27 4.78
CA ASP A 82 -7.99 2.38 4.00
C ASP A 82 -9.15 2.79 4.92
N PRO A 83 -9.85 3.90 4.62
CA PRO A 83 -10.87 4.46 5.51
C PRO A 83 -12.15 3.61 5.58
N LEU A 84 -12.41 2.74 4.60
CA LEU A 84 -13.60 1.91 4.58
C LEU A 84 -13.47 0.68 5.47
N THR A 85 -12.35 -0.02 5.32
CA THR A 85 -12.11 -1.33 5.91
C THR A 85 -11.20 -1.29 7.14
N GLY A 86 -10.39 -0.24 7.29
CA GLY A 86 -9.33 -0.19 8.31
C GLY A 86 -8.11 -1.07 7.99
N ALA A 87 -8.06 -1.69 6.80
CA ALA A 87 -6.86 -2.35 6.29
C ALA A 87 -5.77 -1.32 5.99
N LEU A 88 -4.54 -1.78 5.71
CA LEU A 88 -3.52 -0.90 5.15
C LEU A 88 -3.96 -0.37 3.77
N SER A 89 -3.58 0.86 3.44
CA SER A 89 -3.67 1.37 2.07
C SER A 89 -2.60 0.71 1.19
N ARG A 90 -2.61 1.00 -0.12
CA ARG A 90 -1.53 0.56 -1.03
C ARG A 90 -0.16 1.02 -0.53
N GLU A 91 -0.04 2.26 -0.10
CA GLU A 91 1.18 2.84 0.46
C GLU A 91 1.54 2.19 1.81
N GLY A 92 0.54 1.94 2.65
CA GLY A 92 0.72 1.22 3.91
C GLY A 92 1.24 -0.21 3.70
N CYS A 93 0.79 -0.90 2.66
CA CYS A 93 1.25 -2.22 2.28
C CYS A 93 2.75 -2.21 1.91
N ALA A 94 3.16 -1.28 1.05
CA ALA A 94 4.55 -1.11 0.65
C ALA A 94 5.45 -0.85 1.87
N TYR A 95 5.04 0.06 2.76
CA TYR A 95 5.75 0.34 3.99
C TYR A 95 5.86 -0.90 4.90
N LYS A 96 4.79 -1.68 5.03
CA LYS A 96 4.78 -2.91 5.84
C LYS A 96 5.69 -3.99 5.26
N PHE A 97 5.77 -4.09 3.95
CA PHE A 97 6.65 -5.01 3.25
C PHE A 97 8.13 -4.66 3.44
N GLU A 98 8.48 -3.37 3.36
CA GLU A 98 9.85 -2.91 3.65
C GLU A 98 10.22 -3.17 5.12
N GLU A 99 9.31 -2.93 6.08
CA GLU A 99 9.52 -3.31 7.49
C GLU A 99 9.80 -4.82 7.63
N ALA A 100 9.07 -5.66 6.90
CA ALA A 100 9.27 -7.12 6.91
C ALA A 100 10.64 -7.53 6.34
N ILE A 101 11.11 -6.86 5.28
CA ILE A 101 12.46 -7.06 4.71
C ILE A 101 13.53 -6.69 5.74
N ASP A 102 13.41 -5.53 6.37
CA ASP A 102 14.38 -5.06 7.37
C ASP A 102 14.48 -6.02 8.55
N ILE A 103 13.33 -6.54 9.02
CA ILE A 103 13.30 -7.56 10.09
C ILE A 103 13.95 -8.86 9.62
N LEU A 104 13.63 -9.34 8.41
CA LEU A 104 14.22 -10.56 7.86
C LEU A 104 15.74 -10.42 7.81
N GLU A 105 16.28 -9.33 7.26
CA GLU A 105 17.73 -9.11 7.15
C GLU A 105 18.44 -8.99 8.50
N THR A 106 17.83 -8.29 9.46
CA THR A 106 18.49 -7.97 10.74
C THR A 106 18.45 -9.12 11.76
N VAL A 107 17.30 -9.80 11.88
CA VAL A 107 17.07 -10.79 12.95
C VAL A 107 16.53 -12.13 12.45
N GLY A 108 16.10 -12.22 11.19
CA GLY A 108 15.58 -13.46 10.61
C GLY A 108 16.65 -14.54 10.50
N VAL A 109 16.21 -15.79 10.40
CA VAL A 109 17.10 -16.94 10.10
C VAL A 109 17.06 -17.28 8.60
N ASP A 110 18.05 -18.04 8.12
CA ASP A 110 18.22 -18.28 6.68
C ASP A 110 17.09 -19.11 6.04
N ASP A 111 16.36 -19.92 6.83
CA ASP A 111 15.20 -20.69 6.36
C ASP A 111 13.87 -19.92 6.41
N GLU A 112 13.91 -18.61 6.72
CA GLU A 112 12.76 -17.71 6.71
C GLU A 112 12.68 -16.86 5.44
N CYS A 113 11.48 -16.36 5.16
CA CYS A 113 11.18 -15.46 4.06
C CYS A 113 10.10 -14.44 4.44
N VAL A 114 9.95 -13.42 3.60
CA VAL A 114 8.75 -12.58 3.55
C VAL A 114 7.85 -13.10 2.43
N VAL A 115 6.54 -13.07 2.63
CA VAL A 115 5.56 -13.48 1.62
C VAL A 115 4.62 -12.31 1.33
N ILE A 116 4.42 -12.00 0.05
CA ILE A 116 3.33 -11.13 -0.41
C ILE A 116 2.27 -11.99 -1.11
N ILE A 117 1.02 -11.81 -0.74
CA ILE A 117 -0.15 -12.46 -1.34
C ILE A 117 -0.99 -11.34 -1.95
N GLU A 118 -1.41 -11.51 -3.20
CA GLU A 118 -2.29 -10.60 -3.93
C GLU A 118 -3.55 -11.38 -4.33
N PHE A 119 -4.74 -10.87 -3.99
CA PHE A 119 -5.99 -11.58 -4.28
C PHE A 119 -7.17 -10.63 -4.45
N ASP A 120 -8.21 -11.12 -5.11
CA ASP A 120 -9.50 -10.46 -5.25
C ASP A 120 -10.66 -11.38 -4.87
N ILE A 121 -11.79 -10.77 -4.55
CA ILE A 121 -13.04 -11.47 -4.27
C ILE A 121 -13.68 -11.92 -5.59
N ASP A 122 -13.89 -13.22 -5.74
CA ASP A 122 -14.48 -13.78 -6.95
C ASP A 122 -15.89 -13.21 -7.18
N LYS A 123 -16.14 -12.77 -8.42
CA LYS A 123 -17.45 -12.22 -8.86
C LYS A 123 -17.92 -11.00 -8.06
N PHE A 124 -17.03 -10.26 -7.40
CA PHE A 124 -17.39 -9.08 -6.61
C PHE A 124 -18.23 -8.06 -7.39
N LYS A 125 -17.90 -7.80 -8.66
CA LYS A 125 -18.69 -6.89 -9.51
C LYS A 125 -20.16 -7.29 -9.61
N ALA A 126 -20.46 -8.59 -9.69
CA ALA A 126 -21.85 -9.07 -9.72
C ALA A 126 -22.59 -8.83 -8.41
N ILE A 127 -21.87 -8.85 -7.28
CA ILE A 127 -22.41 -8.50 -5.96
C ILE A 127 -22.67 -6.99 -5.88
N ASN A 128 -21.69 -6.19 -6.30
CA ASN A 128 -21.74 -4.73 -6.23
C ASN A 128 -22.78 -4.10 -7.17
N ASP A 129 -22.96 -4.66 -8.36
CA ASP A 129 -23.86 -4.12 -9.38
C ASP A 129 -25.30 -4.65 -9.24
N ASP A 130 -25.60 -5.47 -8.22
CA ASP A 130 -26.96 -5.98 -8.00
C ASP A 130 -27.90 -4.84 -7.56
N PRO A 131 -28.88 -4.46 -8.39
CA PRO A 131 -29.76 -3.33 -8.11
C PRO A 131 -30.71 -3.56 -6.92
N ASN A 132 -30.81 -4.80 -6.43
CA ASN A 132 -31.68 -5.15 -5.30
C ASN A 132 -30.94 -5.15 -3.96
N ARG A 133 -29.61 -4.96 -3.94
CA ARG A 133 -28.78 -5.23 -2.75
C ARG A 133 -28.21 -3.99 -2.09
N GLY A 134 -28.26 -2.83 -2.75
CA GLY A 134 -27.68 -1.59 -2.23
C GLY A 134 -26.15 -1.67 -2.14
N HIS A 135 -25.46 -0.53 -2.19
CA HIS A 135 -24.00 -0.49 -2.14
C HIS A 135 -23.43 -1.00 -0.79
N ASP A 136 -24.25 -1.03 0.26
CA ASP A 136 -23.82 -1.37 1.63
C ASP A 136 -23.40 -2.84 1.80
N VAL A 137 -23.89 -3.76 0.96
CA VAL A 137 -23.55 -5.20 1.05
C VAL A 137 -22.09 -5.44 0.66
N ALA A 138 -21.66 -4.86 -0.47
CA ALA A 138 -20.28 -4.98 -0.95
C ALA A 138 -19.28 -4.42 0.08
N ASP A 139 -19.61 -3.27 0.68
CA ASP A 139 -18.83 -2.65 1.76
C ASP A 139 -18.75 -3.52 3.01
N THR A 140 -19.85 -4.20 3.36
CA THR A 140 -19.91 -5.10 4.52
C THR A 140 -19.03 -6.32 4.32
N ILE A 141 -19.08 -6.95 3.14
CA ILE A 141 -18.21 -8.08 2.79
C ILE A 141 -16.73 -7.69 2.92
N MET A 142 -16.35 -6.53 2.37
CA MET A 142 -14.96 -6.07 2.43
C MET A 142 -14.50 -5.81 3.88
N LYS A 143 -15.37 -5.26 4.73
CA LYS A 143 -15.07 -5.03 6.16
C LYS A 143 -14.93 -6.35 6.93
N ASP A 144 -15.84 -7.29 6.71
CA ASP A 144 -15.83 -8.59 7.38
C ASP A 144 -14.62 -9.42 6.95
N LEU A 145 -14.29 -9.41 5.66
CA LEU A 145 -13.08 -10.03 5.14
C LEU A 145 -11.82 -9.52 5.83
N VAL A 146 -11.64 -8.19 5.88
CA VAL A 146 -10.47 -7.58 6.53
C VAL A 146 -10.41 -7.92 8.00
N LYS A 147 -11.56 -7.88 8.70
CA LYS A 147 -11.65 -8.24 10.11
C LYS A 147 -11.25 -9.70 10.37
N GLU A 148 -11.80 -10.64 9.62
CA GLU A 148 -11.47 -12.07 9.76
C GLU A 148 -9.98 -12.35 9.51
N ILE A 149 -9.37 -11.67 8.54
CA ILE A 149 -7.93 -11.78 8.30
C ILE A 149 -7.14 -11.19 9.48
N GLN A 150 -7.48 -9.98 9.94
CA GLN A 150 -6.79 -9.30 11.05
C GLN A 150 -6.83 -10.08 12.37
N GLU A 151 -7.91 -10.82 12.64
CA GLU A 151 -8.03 -11.66 13.84
C GLU A 151 -7.14 -12.92 13.79
N ARG A 152 -6.59 -13.27 12.63
CA ARG A 152 -5.84 -14.51 12.38
C ARG A 152 -4.37 -14.30 12.08
N ILE A 153 -4.00 -13.15 11.52
CA ILE A 153 -2.61 -12.79 11.28
C ILE A 153 -1.95 -12.19 12.52
N ARG A 154 -0.62 -12.16 12.54
CA ARG A 154 0.14 -11.56 13.65
C ARG A 154 0.26 -10.05 13.45
N HIS A 155 0.61 -9.32 14.51
CA HIS A 155 0.93 -7.89 14.40
C HIS A 155 2.15 -7.60 13.49
N SER A 156 3.05 -8.56 13.33
CA SER A 156 4.18 -8.45 12.38
C SER A 156 3.74 -8.54 10.91
N ASP A 157 2.55 -9.07 10.66
CA ASP A 157 1.97 -9.24 9.33
C ASP A 157 1.07 -8.03 9.01
N GLY A 158 0.56 -7.95 7.79
CA GLY A 158 -0.37 -6.89 7.39
C GLY A 158 -1.35 -7.36 6.34
N VAL A 159 -2.58 -6.83 6.39
CA VAL A 159 -3.56 -6.92 5.32
C VAL A 159 -3.81 -5.51 4.78
N ALA A 160 -3.86 -5.39 3.46
CA ALA A 160 -4.04 -4.14 2.75
C ALA A 160 -5.17 -4.24 1.74
N ARG A 161 -5.83 -3.11 1.49
CA ARG A 161 -6.74 -2.93 0.35
C ARG A 161 -6.08 -1.98 -0.63
N LYS A 162 -5.82 -2.46 -1.85
CA LYS A 162 -5.20 -1.65 -2.91
C LYS A 162 -6.20 -0.75 -3.63
N GLY A 163 -7.47 -1.16 -3.65
CA GLY A 163 -8.58 -0.44 -4.25
C GLY A 163 -9.63 -1.41 -4.81
N GLY A 164 -10.90 -1.00 -4.81
CA GLY A 164 -11.99 -1.88 -5.23
C GLY A 164 -12.07 -3.13 -4.33
N ASP A 165 -11.99 -4.30 -4.96
CA ASP A 165 -11.99 -5.64 -4.38
C ASP A 165 -10.60 -6.29 -4.32
N GLU A 166 -9.53 -5.52 -4.55
CA GLU A 166 -8.16 -6.02 -4.53
C GLU A 166 -7.50 -5.85 -3.17
N PHE A 167 -6.95 -6.95 -2.67
CA PHE A 167 -6.31 -7.04 -1.36
C PHE A 167 -4.91 -7.60 -1.48
N SER A 168 -4.07 -7.21 -0.51
CA SER A 168 -2.74 -7.79 -0.32
C SER A 168 -2.57 -8.26 1.12
N ILE A 169 -1.79 -9.33 1.32
CA ILE A 169 -1.30 -9.73 2.64
C ILE A 169 0.22 -9.79 2.61
N VAL A 170 0.85 -9.21 3.62
CA VAL A 170 2.30 -9.31 3.88
C VAL A 170 2.49 -10.20 5.11
N LEU A 171 3.23 -11.29 4.95
CA LEU A 171 3.59 -12.20 6.05
C LEU A 171 5.09 -12.11 6.33
N SER A 172 5.43 -11.84 7.58
CA SER A 172 6.81 -11.57 8.00
C SER A 172 7.44 -12.82 8.64
N ASN A 173 8.72 -13.07 8.33
CA ASN A 173 9.53 -14.13 8.94
C ASN A 173 8.83 -15.50 8.96
N VAL A 174 8.33 -15.92 7.80
CA VAL A 174 7.68 -17.22 7.64
C VAL A 174 8.74 -18.25 7.27
N LYS A 175 8.76 -19.41 7.94
CA LYS A 175 9.57 -20.53 7.49
C LYS A 175 9.13 -20.96 6.09
N GLN A 176 10.06 -21.09 5.16
CA GLN A 176 9.75 -21.41 3.76
C GLN A 176 8.88 -22.68 3.62
N SER A 177 9.13 -23.70 4.46
CA SER A 177 8.37 -24.95 4.47
C SER A 177 6.91 -24.82 4.96
N ARG A 178 6.56 -23.71 5.62
CA ARG A 178 5.21 -23.44 6.16
C ARG A 178 4.38 -22.51 5.29
N VAL A 179 4.96 -21.91 4.25
CA VAL A 179 4.29 -20.89 3.43
C VAL A 179 3.03 -21.45 2.78
N ALA A 180 3.11 -22.61 2.13
CA ALA A 180 1.96 -23.21 1.44
C ALA A 180 0.82 -23.55 2.43
N ASP A 181 1.14 -24.12 3.59
CA ASP A 181 0.16 -24.42 4.63
C ASP A 181 -0.53 -23.14 5.12
N LEU A 182 0.25 -22.08 5.38
CA LEU A 182 -0.27 -20.81 5.90
C LEU A 182 -1.16 -20.10 4.89
N VAL A 183 -0.80 -20.11 3.60
CA VAL A 183 -1.65 -19.57 2.52
C VAL A 183 -2.97 -20.33 2.45
N LEU A 184 -2.94 -21.66 2.57
CA LEU A 184 -4.15 -22.49 2.57
C LEU A 184 -5.02 -22.23 3.82
N GLU A 185 -4.40 -22.08 4.99
CA GLU A 185 -5.10 -21.70 6.23
C GLU A 185 -5.83 -20.35 6.05
N LEU A 186 -5.15 -19.33 5.51
CA LEU A 186 -5.74 -18.01 5.24
C LEU A 186 -6.87 -18.08 4.20
N GLN A 187 -6.68 -18.82 3.10
CA GLN A 187 -7.73 -19.01 2.10
C GLN A 187 -8.98 -19.66 2.71
N ASN A 188 -8.81 -20.69 3.54
CA ASN A 188 -9.93 -21.35 4.19
C ASN A 188 -10.68 -20.42 5.14
N ILE A 189 -9.98 -19.54 5.86
CA ILE A 189 -10.59 -18.52 6.72
C ILE A 189 -11.41 -17.55 5.87
N ILE A 190 -10.83 -17.03 4.78
CA ILE A 190 -11.51 -16.10 3.87
C ILE A 190 -12.79 -16.73 3.30
N ASN A 191 -12.72 -18.00 2.93
CA ASN A 191 -13.86 -18.75 2.41
C ASN A 191 -14.96 -19.03 3.47
N THR A 192 -14.81 -18.59 4.73
CA THR A 192 -15.89 -18.65 5.73
C THR A 192 -16.70 -17.36 5.83
N VAL A 193 -16.25 -16.28 5.19
CA VAL A 193 -16.97 -15.00 5.20
C VAL A 193 -18.25 -15.15 4.38
N ASP A 194 -19.38 -14.83 5.02
CA ASP A 194 -20.70 -14.83 4.39
C ASP A 194 -20.71 -13.82 3.22
N ASP A 195 -21.27 -14.22 2.09
CA ASP A 195 -21.40 -13.31 0.94
C ASP A 195 -22.48 -12.24 1.16
N HIS A 196 -23.21 -12.30 2.27
CA HIS A 196 -24.29 -11.43 2.68
C HIS A 196 -25.41 -11.31 1.64
N THR A 197 -25.54 -12.29 0.73
CA THR A 197 -26.55 -12.29 -0.34
C THR A 197 -27.83 -13.06 0.04
N HIS A 198 -27.93 -13.53 1.29
CA HIS A 198 -29.02 -14.37 1.80
C HIS A 198 -29.19 -15.72 1.07
N THR A 199 -28.21 -16.12 0.26
CA THR A 199 -28.13 -17.44 -0.38
C THR A 199 -27.54 -18.49 0.58
N GLY A 200 -26.83 -18.05 1.62
CA GLY A 200 -26.01 -18.91 2.47
C GLY A 200 -24.71 -19.35 1.80
N GLU A 201 -24.34 -18.71 0.68
CA GLU A 201 -23.05 -18.90 0.04
C GLU A 201 -21.97 -18.08 0.75
N THR A 202 -20.74 -18.55 0.65
CA THR A 202 -19.55 -17.85 1.16
C THR A 202 -18.81 -17.21 0.01
N ILE A 203 -18.03 -16.18 0.31
CA ILE A 203 -17.13 -15.62 -0.71
C ILE A 203 -16.04 -16.64 -1.07
N ALA A 204 -15.57 -16.56 -2.30
CA ALA A 204 -14.36 -17.22 -2.76
C ALA A 204 -13.35 -16.16 -3.17
N VAL A 205 -12.07 -16.48 -3.07
CA VAL A 205 -10.99 -15.61 -3.53
C VAL A 205 -10.07 -16.32 -4.50
N THR A 206 -9.63 -15.58 -5.50
CA THR A 206 -8.57 -16.00 -6.41
C THR A 206 -7.36 -15.13 -6.18
N GLY A 207 -6.17 -15.73 -6.08
CA GLY A 207 -4.97 -14.97 -5.79
C GLY A 207 -3.68 -15.65 -6.21
N GLY A 208 -2.59 -14.93 -5.97
CA GLY A 208 -1.23 -15.39 -6.18
C GLY A 208 -0.32 -14.92 -5.05
N TYR A 209 0.74 -15.66 -4.78
CA TYR A 209 1.72 -15.25 -3.77
C TYR A 209 3.16 -15.39 -4.25
N ARG A 210 4.02 -14.54 -3.70
CA ARG A 210 5.46 -14.56 -3.93
C ARG A 210 6.21 -14.52 -2.60
N MET A 211 7.16 -15.44 -2.45
CA MET A 211 8.11 -15.42 -1.34
C MET A 211 9.42 -14.76 -1.77
N ILE A 212 10.06 -14.05 -0.84
CA ILE A 212 11.38 -13.47 -1.01
C ILE A 212 12.28 -13.83 0.19
N THR A 213 13.45 -14.38 -0.11
CA THR A 213 14.45 -14.78 0.89
C THR A 213 15.54 -13.72 1.03
N LYS A 214 16.40 -13.85 2.06
CA LYS A 214 17.60 -13.02 2.19
C LYS A 214 18.51 -13.08 0.96
N ALA A 215 18.65 -14.27 0.37
CA ALA A 215 19.48 -14.45 -0.82
C ALA A 215 18.91 -13.68 -2.02
N ASP A 216 17.59 -13.70 -2.19
CA ASP A 216 16.91 -12.95 -3.24
C ASP A 216 17.08 -11.44 -3.03
N ILE A 217 16.87 -10.94 -1.81
CA ILE A 217 17.04 -9.52 -1.45
C ILE A 217 18.47 -9.06 -1.75
N ALA A 218 19.46 -9.83 -1.30
CA ALA A 218 20.88 -9.51 -1.53
C ALA A 218 21.20 -9.45 -3.03
N HIS A 219 20.66 -10.39 -3.82
CA HIS A 219 20.83 -10.40 -5.27
C HIS A 219 20.18 -9.17 -5.94
N MET A 220 18.94 -8.85 -5.60
CA MET A 220 18.24 -7.67 -6.17
C MET A 220 18.93 -6.35 -5.81
N ARG A 221 19.46 -6.23 -4.60
CA ARG A 221 20.25 -5.04 -4.18
C ARG A 221 21.54 -4.91 -4.97
N GLN A 222 22.23 -6.02 -5.28
CA GLN A 222 23.43 -6.00 -6.13
C GLN A 222 23.12 -5.55 -7.57
N GLU A 223 21.92 -5.84 -8.07
CA GLU A 223 21.45 -5.35 -9.37
C GLU A 223 20.96 -3.90 -9.35
N GLY A 224 20.99 -3.23 -8.20
CA GLY A 224 20.50 -1.85 -8.05
C GLY A 224 18.98 -1.72 -8.02
N LYS A 225 18.24 -2.81 -7.72
CA LYS A 225 16.76 -2.84 -7.69
C LYS A 225 16.17 -2.65 -6.29
N THR A 226 16.90 -2.02 -5.37
CA THR A 226 16.50 -1.90 -3.95
C THR A 226 15.12 -1.26 -3.78
N GLU A 227 14.85 -0.14 -4.46
CA GLU A 227 13.57 0.59 -4.36
C GLU A 227 12.42 -0.11 -5.12
N GLN A 228 12.71 -1.20 -5.83
CA GLN A 228 11.75 -1.91 -6.69
C GLN A 228 11.37 -3.28 -6.13
N ILE A 229 11.92 -3.69 -4.98
CA ILE A 229 11.69 -5.04 -4.45
C ILE A 229 10.20 -5.27 -4.19
N TYR A 230 9.53 -4.38 -3.47
CA TYR A 230 8.08 -4.46 -3.25
C TYR A 230 7.29 -4.55 -4.56
N GLU A 231 7.52 -3.62 -5.49
CA GLU A 231 6.78 -3.57 -6.75
C GLU A 231 7.02 -4.84 -7.60
N GLU A 232 8.25 -5.33 -7.67
CA GLU A 232 8.55 -6.58 -8.38
C GLU A 232 7.85 -7.79 -7.75
N MET A 233 7.89 -7.92 -6.42
CA MET A 233 7.26 -9.04 -5.72
C MET A 233 5.72 -8.98 -5.81
N SER A 234 5.14 -7.79 -5.62
CA SER A 234 3.70 -7.52 -5.81
C SER A 234 3.26 -7.85 -7.23
N ASN A 235 4.03 -7.43 -8.24
CA ASN A 235 3.74 -7.72 -9.64
C ASN A 235 3.79 -9.22 -9.94
N GLN A 236 4.75 -9.96 -9.38
CA GLN A 236 4.85 -11.41 -9.56
C GLN A 236 3.68 -12.15 -8.91
N ALA A 237 3.28 -11.75 -7.70
CA ALA A 237 2.10 -12.30 -7.02
C ALA A 237 0.80 -12.01 -7.79
N ASP A 238 0.62 -10.78 -8.26
CA ASP A 238 -0.51 -10.38 -9.10
C ASP A 238 -0.56 -11.16 -10.43
N PHE A 239 0.59 -11.39 -11.08
CA PHE A 239 0.65 -12.23 -12.27
C PHE A 239 0.17 -13.66 -12.00
N ALA A 240 0.54 -14.24 -10.85
CA ALA A 240 0.08 -15.56 -10.44
C ALA A 240 -1.44 -15.58 -10.16
N ALA A 241 -2.01 -14.49 -9.63
CA ALA A 241 -3.45 -14.33 -9.50
C ALA A 241 -4.15 -14.32 -10.86
N VAL A 242 -3.65 -13.52 -11.82
CA VAL A 242 -4.17 -13.48 -13.20
C VAL A 242 -4.09 -14.85 -13.87
N TYR A 243 -2.99 -15.58 -13.69
CA TYR A 243 -2.87 -16.97 -14.11
C TYR A 243 -3.98 -17.83 -13.50
N GLN A 244 -4.21 -17.74 -12.20
CA GLN A 244 -5.17 -18.61 -11.53
C GLN A 244 -6.62 -18.36 -11.96
N LYS A 245 -6.98 -17.12 -12.29
CA LYS A 245 -8.31 -16.78 -12.83
C LYS A 245 -8.64 -17.54 -14.12
N ILE A 246 -7.64 -17.90 -14.92
CA ILE A 246 -7.84 -18.69 -16.15
C ILE A 246 -7.87 -20.20 -15.87
N ASN A 247 -7.05 -20.68 -14.93
CA ASN A 247 -6.80 -22.12 -14.75
C ASN A 247 -7.68 -22.79 -13.68
N GLY A 248 -8.47 -22.00 -12.94
CA GLY A 248 -9.39 -22.50 -11.92
C GLY A 248 -9.53 -21.49 -10.77
N PRO A 249 -10.42 -20.49 -10.89
CA PRO A 249 -10.63 -19.51 -9.81
C PRO A 249 -11.08 -20.17 -8.50
N GLY A 250 -10.94 -19.44 -7.39
CA GLY A 250 -11.28 -19.88 -6.04
C GLY A 250 -10.12 -20.44 -5.22
N THR A 251 -8.88 -20.25 -5.69
CA THR A 251 -7.66 -20.62 -4.94
C THR A 251 -6.55 -19.60 -5.08
N ILE A 252 -5.60 -19.64 -4.15
CA ILE A 252 -4.37 -18.84 -4.17
C ILE A 252 -3.17 -19.73 -4.56
N VAL A 253 -2.36 -19.30 -5.54
CA VAL A 253 -1.24 -20.09 -6.05
C VAL A 253 0.12 -19.40 -5.96
N ALA A 254 1.19 -20.19 -5.88
CA ALA A 254 2.55 -19.65 -5.88
C ALA A 254 2.91 -19.10 -7.27
N TYR A 255 3.57 -17.95 -7.31
CA TYR A 255 4.25 -17.50 -8.52
C TYR A 255 5.40 -18.45 -8.87
N ALA A 256 5.44 -18.84 -10.15
CA ALA A 256 6.59 -19.48 -10.78
C ALA A 256 6.89 -18.80 -12.13
N PRO A 257 8.17 -18.63 -12.51
CA PRO A 257 8.55 -17.99 -13.78
C PRO A 257 8.03 -18.72 -15.04
N ASP A 258 7.69 -19.99 -14.91
CA ASP A 258 7.22 -20.87 -15.98
C ASP A 258 5.70 -21.09 -15.98
N LEU A 259 4.94 -20.34 -15.17
CA LEU A 259 3.48 -20.36 -15.20
C LEU A 259 2.98 -20.06 -16.62
N LYS A 260 2.21 -20.99 -17.19
CA LYS A 260 1.61 -20.90 -18.53
C LYS A 260 0.14 -21.23 -18.46
N PRO A 261 -0.76 -20.27 -18.72
CA PRO A 261 -2.19 -20.53 -18.62
C PRO A 261 -2.65 -21.55 -19.67
N ASP A 262 -3.76 -22.23 -19.39
CA ASP A 262 -4.44 -23.03 -20.41
C ASP A 262 -5.03 -22.11 -21.49
N LEU A 263 -4.35 -22.05 -22.63
CA LEU A 263 -4.75 -21.29 -23.82
C LEU A 263 -5.33 -22.19 -24.92
N SER A 264 -5.87 -23.36 -24.56
CA SER A 264 -6.44 -24.31 -25.51
C SER A 264 -7.72 -23.80 -26.19
N SER A 265 -8.52 -22.98 -25.50
CA SER A 265 -9.78 -22.42 -26.00
C SER A 265 -9.65 -20.96 -26.47
N TRP A 266 -10.57 -20.52 -27.34
CA TRP A 266 -10.64 -19.12 -27.75
C TRP A 266 -11.01 -18.21 -26.56
N GLU A 267 -11.92 -18.68 -25.72
CA GLU A 267 -12.40 -17.99 -24.54
C GLU A 267 -11.25 -17.69 -23.57
N ASN A 268 -10.40 -18.69 -23.26
CA ASN A 268 -9.27 -18.51 -22.36
C ASN A 268 -8.21 -17.59 -22.96
N ARG A 269 -7.99 -17.62 -24.28
CA ARG A 269 -7.05 -16.69 -24.95
C ARG A 269 -7.53 -15.25 -24.86
N MET A 270 -8.82 -15.03 -25.10
CA MET A 270 -9.41 -13.70 -25.02
C MET A 270 -9.37 -13.19 -23.58
N ASP A 271 -9.74 -14.02 -22.60
CA ASP A 271 -9.72 -13.64 -21.20
C ASP A 271 -8.29 -13.38 -20.70
N TRP A 272 -7.32 -14.22 -21.06
CA TRP A 272 -5.91 -13.99 -20.76
C TRP A 272 -5.39 -12.69 -21.38
N ALA A 273 -5.64 -12.46 -22.67
CA ALA A 273 -5.21 -11.24 -23.35
C ALA A 273 -5.82 -9.98 -22.69
N THR A 274 -7.11 -10.04 -22.37
CA THR A 274 -7.82 -8.96 -21.68
C THR A 274 -7.18 -8.66 -20.33
N LYS A 275 -7.02 -9.66 -19.46
CA LYS A 275 -6.47 -9.46 -18.11
C LYS A 275 -5.03 -8.97 -18.13
N ILE A 276 -4.20 -9.46 -19.05
CA ILE A 276 -2.80 -9.01 -19.17
C ILE A 276 -2.71 -7.56 -19.66
N VAL A 277 -3.53 -7.18 -20.64
CA VAL A 277 -3.58 -5.79 -21.13
C VAL A 277 -4.13 -4.87 -20.04
N ASP A 278 -5.21 -5.25 -19.36
CA ASP A 278 -5.81 -4.47 -18.27
C ASP A 278 -4.83 -4.27 -17.12
N ARG A 279 -4.10 -5.32 -16.73
CA ARG A 279 -3.02 -5.26 -15.74
C ARG A 279 -1.93 -4.28 -16.15
N GLU A 280 -1.44 -4.37 -17.39
CA GLU A 280 -0.37 -3.50 -17.88
C GLU A 280 -0.80 -2.04 -17.99
N LEU A 281 -2.04 -1.78 -18.43
CA LEU A 281 -2.63 -0.45 -18.45
C LEU A 281 -2.76 0.10 -17.03
N LYS A 282 -3.35 -0.66 -16.12
CA LYS A 282 -3.50 -0.27 -14.71
C LYS A 282 -2.16 0.04 -14.07
N ARG A 283 -1.12 -0.76 -14.36
CA ARG A 283 0.25 -0.51 -13.90
C ARG A 283 0.77 0.84 -14.41
N ARG A 284 0.74 1.07 -15.73
CA ARG A 284 1.24 2.31 -16.34
C ARG A 284 0.46 3.55 -15.90
N THR A 285 -0.86 3.42 -15.80
CA THR A 285 -1.73 4.48 -15.28
C THR A 285 -1.42 4.77 -13.82
N GLY A 286 -1.23 3.73 -12.99
CA GLY A 286 -0.81 3.89 -11.60
C GLY A 286 0.57 4.55 -11.46
N GLU A 287 1.53 4.15 -12.29
CA GLU A 287 2.87 4.77 -12.35
C GLU A 287 2.79 6.25 -12.73
N LEU A 288 2.01 6.57 -13.78
CA LEU A 288 1.78 7.93 -14.24
C LEU A 288 1.10 8.77 -13.17
N ASN A 289 0.01 8.27 -12.58
CA ASN A 289 -0.69 8.92 -11.47
C ASN A 289 0.24 9.13 -10.26
N GLY A 290 1.11 8.16 -9.95
CA GLY A 290 2.11 8.30 -8.90
C GLY A 290 3.14 9.40 -9.22
N ILE A 291 3.59 9.51 -10.47
CA ILE A 291 4.47 10.59 -10.94
C ILE A 291 3.77 11.94 -10.85
N LEU A 292 2.55 12.06 -11.39
CA LEU A 292 1.74 13.27 -11.35
C LEU A 292 1.45 13.71 -9.92
N GLN A 293 1.10 12.77 -9.04
CA GLN A 293 0.86 13.03 -7.62
C GLN A 293 2.13 13.54 -6.92
N ARG A 294 3.31 12.96 -7.22
CA ARG A 294 4.59 13.47 -6.70
C ARG A 294 4.94 14.86 -7.25
N LEU A 295 4.72 15.09 -8.55
CA LEU A 295 4.92 16.39 -9.18
C LEU A 295 3.98 17.44 -8.59
N TYR A 296 2.71 17.09 -8.39
CA TYR A 296 1.70 17.94 -7.80
C TYR A 296 2.06 18.30 -6.35
N ARG A 297 2.39 17.30 -5.51
CA ARG A 297 2.90 17.49 -4.14
C ARG A 297 4.22 18.26 -4.06
N SER A 298 5.03 18.26 -5.13
CA SER A 298 6.26 19.05 -5.16
C SER A 298 6.01 20.56 -5.30
N GLN A 299 4.81 20.93 -5.78
CA GLN A 299 4.37 22.30 -6.06
C GLN A 299 3.21 22.76 -5.14
N HIS A 300 2.59 21.84 -4.40
CA HIS A 300 1.46 22.03 -3.50
C HIS A 300 1.74 21.35 -2.15
N ASN A 301 0.73 21.12 -1.32
CA ASN A 301 0.95 20.38 -0.07
C ASN A 301 1.37 18.95 -0.34
N GLU A 302 2.20 18.42 0.54
CA GLU A 302 2.54 16.98 0.55
C GLU A 302 1.30 16.08 0.74
N GLU A 303 0.22 16.64 1.29
CA GLU A 303 -1.05 15.94 1.53
C GLU A 303 -2.14 16.19 0.48
N ASP A 304 -1.96 17.14 -0.45
CA ASP A 304 -3.03 17.45 -1.40
C ASP A 304 -3.17 16.30 -2.42
N PRO A 305 -4.36 15.70 -2.57
CA PRO A 305 -4.61 14.74 -3.63
C PRO A 305 -4.57 15.43 -5.00
N LEU A 306 -4.10 14.72 -6.01
CA LEU A 306 -4.14 15.20 -7.39
C LEU A 306 -5.61 15.47 -7.79
N PRO A 307 -5.96 16.66 -8.28
CA PRO A 307 -7.32 16.97 -8.72
C PRO A 307 -7.82 15.98 -9.79
N GLU A 308 -9.07 15.52 -9.68
CA GLU A 308 -9.70 14.59 -10.65
C GLU A 308 -9.63 15.09 -12.09
N GLU A 309 -9.72 16.41 -12.29
CA GLU A 309 -9.63 17.07 -13.59
C GLU A 309 -8.26 16.89 -14.28
N LEU A 310 -7.17 16.73 -13.51
CA LEU A 310 -5.83 16.44 -14.02
C LEU A 310 -5.61 14.94 -14.25
N ILE A 311 -6.30 14.09 -13.48
CA ILE A 311 -6.33 12.64 -13.68
C ILE A 311 -7.05 12.33 -15.01
N ASP A 312 -8.18 12.99 -15.27
CA ASP A 312 -9.00 12.76 -16.47
C ASP A 312 -8.41 13.36 -17.76
N ALA A 313 -7.58 14.40 -17.65
CA ALA A 313 -7.00 15.11 -18.80
C ALA A 313 -5.94 14.28 -19.57
N GLU A 314 -5.18 13.40 -18.91
CA GLU A 314 -4.19 12.52 -19.56
C GLU A 314 -4.76 11.14 -19.93
N LEU A 315 -5.95 10.79 -19.43
CA LEU A 315 -6.52 9.44 -19.44
C LEU A 315 -7.96 9.44 -19.94
N SER A 316 -8.29 10.17 -21.02
CA SER A 316 -9.67 10.15 -21.52
C SER A 316 -10.09 8.70 -21.77
N ALA A 317 -11.17 8.27 -21.12
CA ALA A 317 -11.61 6.88 -21.10
C ALA A 317 -11.78 6.31 -22.53
N ASP A 318 -12.16 7.16 -23.49
CA ASP A 318 -12.26 6.83 -24.90
C ASP A 318 -10.91 6.54 -25.57
N ALA A 319 -9.85 7.31 -25.28
CA ALA A 319 -8.52 7.09 -25.85
C ALA A 319 -7.89 5.79 -25.31
N LEU A 320 -8.08 5.54 -24.00
CA LEU A 320 -7.62 4.31 -23.36
C LEU A 320 -8.42 3.09 -23.84
N SER A 321 -9.75 3.20 -23.98
CA SER A 321 -10.59 2.09 -24.42
C SER A 321 -10.26 1.65 -25.85
N LYS A 322 -10.08 2.59 -26.77
CA LYS A 322 -9.71 2.25 -28.16
C LYS A 322 -8.33 1.59 -28.24
N THR A 323 -7.36 2.15 -27.51
CA THR A 323 -5.99 1.62 -27.45
C THR A 323 -5.96 0.23 -26.80
N ARG A 324 -6.75 0.02 -25.75
CA ARG A 324 -6.92 -1.25 -25.05
C ARG A 324 -7.40 -2.36 -25.98
N ASP A 325 -8.47 -2.11 -26.74
CA ASP A 325 -9.04 -3.12 -27.64
C ASP A 325 -8.05 -3.51 -28.76
N GLU A 326 -7.33 -2.53 -29.33
CA GLU A 326 -6.26 -2.78 -30.32
C GLU A 326 -5.12 -3.64 -29.74
N PHE A 327 -4.73 -3.40 -28.48
CA PHE A 327 -3.72 -4.23 -27.79
C PHE A 327 -4.21 -5.66 -27.54
N ILE A 328 -5.47 -5.83 -27.12
CA ILE A 328 -6.06 -7.16 -26.91
C ILE A 328 -6.05 -7.94 -28.22
N GLU A 329 -6.47 -7.32 -29.33
CA GLU A 329 -6.43 -7.95 -30.66
C GLU A 329 -5.00 -8.35 -31.07
N ALA A 330 -4.02 -7.49 -30.81
CA ALA A 330 -2.61 -7.78 -31.10
C ALA A 330 -2.08 -8.96 -30.28
N VAL A 331 -2.37 -9.01 -28.98
CA VAL A 331 -1.97 -10.12 -28.10
C VAL A 331 -2.61 -11.43 -28.55
N VAL A 332 -3.92 -11.43 -28.86
CA VAL A 332 -4.62 -12.61 -29.39
C VAL A 332 -4.01 -13.05 -30.73
N GLY A 333 -3.63 -12.11 -31.60
CA GLY A 333 -2.92 -12.37 -32.84
C GLY A 333 -1.60 -13.12 -32.62
N LEU A 334 -0.78 -12.66 -31.68
CA LEU A 334 0.49 -13.31 -31.32
C LEU A 334 0.26 -14.73 -30.75
N LEU A 335 -0.73 -14.91 -29.88
CA LEU A 335 -1.08 -16.23 -29.34
C LEU A 335 -1.50 -17.20 -30.45
N ASN A 336 -2.22 -16.74 -31.47
CA ASN A 336 -2.60 -17.58 -32.61
C ASN A 336 -1.41 -17.96 -33.49
N VAL A 337 -0.41 -17.10 -33.63
CA VAL A 337 0.85 -17.43 -34.33
C VAL A 337 1.62 -18.51 -33.57
N GLN A 338 1.71 -18.39 -32.24
CA GLN A 338 2.49 -19.31 -31.42
C GLN A 338 1.83 -20.67 -31.18
N TYR A 339 0.51 -20.70 -30.99
CA TYR A 339 -0.24 -21.89 -30.58
C TYR A 339 -1.24 -22.41 -31.62
N GLY A 340 -1.23 -21.86 -32.85
CA GLY A 340 -2.23 -22.14 -33.89
C GLY A 340 -3.58 -21.47 -33.60
N THR A 341 -4.50 -21.40 -34.56
CA THR A 341 -5.82 -20.78 -34.36
C THR A 341 -6.71 -21.62 -33.44
N ALA A 342 -7.16 -21.06 -32.32
CA ALA A 342 -8.17 -21.71 -31.47
C ALA A 342 -9.54 -21.71 -32.18
N PRO A 343 -10.29 -22.82 -32.09
CA PRO A 343 -11.67 -22.83 -32.58
C PRO A 343 -12.51 -21.88 -31.74
N LYS A 344 -13.18 -20.91 -32.37
CA LYS A 344 -14.24 -20.14 -31.71
C LYS A 344 -15.41 -21.08 -31.41
N ALA A 345 -15.92 -21.10 -30.19
CA ALA A 345 -17.19 -21.75 -29.91
C ALA A 345 -18.26 -21.17 -30.86
N LYS A 346 -19.07 -22.06 -31.46
CA LYS A 346 -20.12 -21.69 -32.42
C LYS A 346 -21.30 -21.02 -31.75
#